data_AF-A0A6A5KMH1-F1
#
_entry.id   AF-A0A6A5KMH1-F1
#
_cell.length_a   1.000
_cell.length_b   1.000
_cell.length_c   1.000
_cell.angle_alpha   90.00
_cell.angle_beta   90.00
_cell.angle_gamma   90.00
#
_symmetry.space_group_name_H-M   'P 1'
#
loop_
_entity.id
_entity.type
_entity.pdbx_description
1 polymer ?
#
loop_
_entity_poly.entity_id
_entity_poly.type
_entity_poly.pdbx_seq_one_letter_code
_entity_poly.pdbx_strand_id
1 'polypeptide(L)' 'MPKSIFHPYDTPKKSRIKGAADFMDYKGIPYFHTELFSYNRVSKTRGWAILQQDNE' A
#
# COMPACT_ATOMS: atom_id res chain seq x y z
N MET A 1 25.03 -14.04 7.09
CA MET A 1 23.72 -13.40 6.85
C MET A 1 23.77 -12.69 5.50
N PRO A 2 22.90 -12.98 4.53
CA PRO A 2 22.95 -12.26 3.27
C PRO A 2 22.38 -10.86 3.47
N LYS A 3 23.16 -9.84 3.09
CA LYS A 3 22.71 -8.44 3.08
C LYS A 3 21.65 -8.30 1.99
N SER A 4 20.43 -7.95 2.38
CA SER A 4 19.36 -7.60 1.45
C SER A 4 19.78 -6.39 0.63
N ILE A 5 19.85 -6.55 -0.70
CA ILE A 5 20.05 -5.46 -1.65
C ILE A 5 18.82 -4.56 -1.56
N PHE A 6 18.97 -3.43 -0.87
CA PHE A 6 17.94 -2.38 -0.82
C PHE A 6 17.92 -1.73 -2.20
N HIS A 7 16.92 -2.04 -3.03
CA HIS A 7 16.73 -1.34 -4.29
C HIS A 7 16.21 0.07 -3.95
N PRO A 8 16.92 1.15 -4.32
CA PRO A 8 16.56 2.52 -3.93
C PRO A 8 15.21 3.01 -4.52
N TYR A 9 14.64 2.24 -5.45
CA TYR A 9 13.34 2.50 -6.07
C TYR A 9 12.19 1.66 -5.50
N ASP A 10 12.47 0.77 -4.55
CA ASP A 10 11.42 0.07 -3.79
C ASP A 10 10.92 0.99 -2.68
N THR A 11 10.14 2.02 -3.05
CA THR A 11 9.28 2.69 -2.07
C THR A 11 8.48 1.59 -1.34
N PRO A 12 8.53 1.53 0.01
CA PRO A 12 7.88 0.46 0.75
C PRO A 12 6.42 0.33 0.30
N LYS A 13 6.00 -0.89 -0.05
CA LYS A 13 4.63 -1.19 -0.53
C LYS A 13 3.54 -0.58 0.36
N LYS A 14 3.82 -0.49 1.68
CA LYS A 14 2.93 0.16 2.65
C LYS A 14 2.64 1.63 2.29
N SER A 15 3.68 2.43 2.10
CA SER A 15 3.58 3.86 1.79
C SER A 15 2.89 4.10 0.45
N ARG A 16 3.12 3.23 -0.55
CA ARG A 16 2.43 3.29 -1.85
C ARG A 16 0.93 3.07 -1.72
N ILE A 17 0.52 2.04 -0.99
CA ILE A 17 -0.89 1.70 -0.78
C ILE A 17 -1.59 2.83 -0.01
N LYS A 18 -0.96 3.33 1.06
CA LYS A 18 -1.49 4.45 1.86
C LYS A 18 -1.65 5.72 1.03
N GLY A 19 -0.57 6.21 0.43
CA GLY A 19 -0.62 7.45 -0.35
C GLY A 19 -1.59 7.38 -1.55
N ALA A 20 -1.75 6.20 -2.16
CA ALA A 20 -2.73 6.01 -3.20
C ALA A 20 -4.18 6.02 -2.67
N ALA A 21 -4.43 5.36 -1.53
CA ALA A 21 -5.74 5.40 -0.86
C ALA A 21 -6.10 6.84 -0.45
N ASP A 22 -5.19 7.53 0.25
CA ASP A 22 -5.38 8.92 0.70
C ASP A 22 -5.63 9.86 -0.48
N PHE A 23 -4.89 9.69 -1.59
CA PHE A 23 -5.09 10.51 -2.79
C PHE A 23 -6.45 10.27 -3.44
N MET A 24 -6.88 9.01 -3.55
CA MET A 24 -8.17 8.68 -4.14
C MET A 24 -9.33 9.17 -3.26
N ASP A 25 -9.22 9.02 -1.94
CA ASP A 25 -10.19 9.52 -0.97
C ASP A 25 -10.26 11.05 -0.99
N TYR A 26 -9.11 11.74 -0.98
CA TYR A 26 -9.05 13.21 -1.06
C TYR A 26 -9.65 13.75 -2.37
N LYS A 27 -9.46 13.04 -3.49
CA LYS A 27 -10.03 13.42 -4.78
C LYS A 27 -11.47 12.96 -4.98
N GLY A 28 -12.03 12.18 -4.05
CA GLY A 28 -13.36 11.57 -4.19
C GLY A 28 -13.45 10.61 -5.37
N ILE A 29 -12.33 9.99 -5.77
CA ILE A 29 -12.30 9.03 -6.87
C ILE A 29 -12.77 7.68 -6.32
N PRO A 30 -13.85 7.09 -6.84
CA PRO A 30 -14.28 5.77 -6.42
C PRO A 30 -13.28 4.72 -6.90
N TYR A 31 -12.85 3.82 -6.00
CA TYR A 31 -11.93 2.73 -6.31
C TYR A 31 -12.18 1.51 -5.44
N PHE A 32 -11.73 0.35 -5.91
CA PHE A 32 -11.73 -0.85 -5.11
C PHE A 32 -10.37 -1.01 -4.41
N HIS A 33 -10.40 -1.00 -3.08
CA HIS A 33 -9.23 -1.31 -2.24
C HIS A 33 -8.56 -2.63 -2.64
N THR A 34 -9.34 -3.61 -3.06
CA THR A 34 -8.82 -4.91 -3.53
C THR A 34 -8.00 -4.80 -4.81
N GLU A 35 -8.35 -3.88 -5.72
CA GLU A 35 -7.57 -3.61 -6.93
C GLU A 35 -6.29 -2.87 -6.60
N LEU A 36 -6.37 -1.89 -5.69
CA LEU A 36 -5.20 -1.19 -5.17
C LEU A 36 -4.18 -2.16 -4.54
N PHE A 37 -4.65 -3.13 -3.76
CA PHE A 37 -3.80 -4.16 -3.18
C PHE A 37 -3.20 -5.08 -4.24
N SER A 38 -4.03 -5.54 -5.20
CA SER A 38 -3.60 -6.42 -6.30
C SER A 38 -2.51 -5.76 -7.15
N TYR A 39 -2.69 -4.48 -7.50
CA TYR A 39 -1.69 -3.69 -8.24
C TYR A 39 -0.33 -3.63 -7.52
N ASN A 40 -0.34 -3.52 -6.19
CA ASN A 40 0.87 -3.52 -5.38
C ASN A 40 1.37 -4.94 -5.00
N ARG A 41 0.76 -6.00 -5.56
CA ARG A 41 1.05 -7.41 -5.28
C ARG A 41 0.94 -7.73 -3.78
N VAL A 42 -0.15 -7.29 -3.17
CA VAL A 42 -0.48 -7.49 -1.76
C VAL A 42 -1.81 -8.24 -1.66
N SER A 43 -1.88 -9.26 -0.80
CA SER A 43 -3.13 -9.97 -0.53
C SER A 43 -4.14 -9.07 0.18
N LYS A 44 -5.44 -9.35 0.03
CA LYS A 44 -6.50 -8.55 0.66
C LYS A 44 -6.28 -8.37 2.17
N THR A 45 -5.99 -9.46 2.89
CA THR A 45 -5.75 -9.44 4.34
C THR A 45 -4.59 -8.52 4.71
N ARG A 46 -3.47 -8.60 3.98
CA ARG A 46 -2.30 -7.77 4.25
C ARG A 46 -2.52 -6.31 3.84
N GLY A 47 -3.29 -6.06 2.79
CA GLY A 47 -3.66 -4.71 2.36
C GLY A 47 -4.47 -3.97 3.41
N TRP A 48 -5.49 -4.62 3.98
CA TRP A 48 -6.27 -4.06 5.08
C TRP A 48 -5.44 -3.83 6.33
N ALA A 49 -4.57 -4.78 6.69
CA ALA A 49 -3.65 -4.61 7.82
C ALA A 49 -2.70 -3.41 7.63
N ILE A 50 -2.32 -3.08 6.40
CA ILE A 50 -1.49 -1.90 6.10
C ILE A 50 -2.27 -0.60 6.33
N LEU A 51 -3.53 -0.54 5.93
CA LEU A 51 -4.36 0.66 6.09
C LEU A 51 -4.81 0.88 7.55
N GLN A 52 -5.05 -0.19 8.30
CA GLN A 52 -5.45 -0.10 9.72
C GLN A 52 -4.29 0.28 10.65
N GLN A 53 -3.03 0.12 10.22
CA GLN A 53 -1.86 0.29 11.08
C GLN A 53 -1.52 1.73 11.47
N ASP A 54 -2.19 2.75 10.93
CA ASP A 54 -1.95 4.18 11.24
C ASP A 54 -2.99 4.78 12.19
N ASN A 55 -3.96 4.00 12.66
CA ASN A 55 -4.99 4.49 13.57
C ASN A 55 -4.59 4.38 15.07
N GLU A 56 -3.28 4.27 15.36
CA GLU A 56 -2.68 4.20 16.69
C GLU A 56 -1.50 5.19 16.78
#